data_AF-A0A936JYY3-F1
#
_entry.id   AF-A0A936JYY3-F1
#
_cell.length_a   1.000
_cell.length_b   1.000
_cell.length_c   1.000
_cell.angle_alpha   90.00
_cell.angle_beta   90.00
_cell.angle_gamma   90.00
#
_symmetry.space_group_name_H-M   'P 1'
#
loop_
_entity.id
_entity.type
_entity.pdbx_description
1 polymer ?
#
loop_
_entity_poly.entity_id
_entity_poly.type
_entity_poly.pdbx_seq_one_letter_code
_entity_poly.pdbx_strand_id
1 'polypeptide(L)'
;MQRFFIMMLCLFFCHSTFAQADSNACLNYKKGYFSYTDSLGNTVLVHRRNKYQYDKNTVTKVRTQFRLNWTGSCSYQITQAITNSKAARNIKTAVP
;
A
#
# COMPACT_ATOMS: atom_id res chain seq x y z
N MET A 1 -5.65 -28.16 -41.87
CA MET A 1 -4.80 -26.97 -41.60
C MET A 1 -5.60 -25.76 -41.10
N GLN A 2 -6.79 -25.47 -41.66
CA GLN A 2 -7.63 -24.34 -41.23
C GLN A 2 -8.03 -24.35 -39.74
N ARG A 3 -8.34 -25.52 -39.16
CA ARG A 3 -8.67 -25.66 -37.71
C ARG A 3 -7.48 -25.34 -36.79
N PHE A 4 -6.26 -25.66 -37.22
CA PHE A 4 -5.03 -25.35 -36.49
C PHE A 4 -4.74 -23.85 -36.49
N PHE A 5 -5.01 -23.18 -37.62
CA PHE A 5 -4.86 -21.74 -37.78
C PHE A 5 -5.81 -20.95 -36.87
N ILE A 6 -7.07 -21.40 -36.76
CA ILE A 6 -8.07 -20.78 -35.88
C ILE A 6 -7.68 -20.93 -34.41
N MET A 7 -7.17 -22.09 -34.01
CA MET A 7 -6.71 -22.33 -32.64
C MET A 7 -5.50 -21.46 -32.28
N MET A 8 -4.56 -21.29 -33.21
CA MET A 8 -3.38 -20.43 -33.00
C MET A 8 -3.76 -18.95 -32.94
N LEU A 9 -4.77 -18.52 -33.72
CA LEU A 9 -5.31 -17.16 -33.67
C LEU A 9 -5.98 -16.87 -32.32
N CYS A 10 -6.78 -17.81 -31.79
CA CYS A 10 -7.41 -17.65 -30.47
C CYS A 10 -6.38 -17.51 -29.33
N LEU A 11 -5.27 -18.25 -29.37
CA LEU A 11 -4.20 -18.15 -28.36
C LEU A 11 -3.51 -16.79 -28.37
N PHE A 12 -3.39 -16.15 -29.54
CA PHE A 12 -2.78 -14.82 -29.66
C PHE A 12 -3.64 -13.70 -29.05
N PHE A 13 -4.98 -13.84 -29.09
CA PHE A 13 -5.91 -12.88 -28.47
C PHE A 13 -6.03 -13.02 -26.95
N CYS A 14 -5.62 -14.16 -26.37
CA CYS A 14 -5.66 -14.36 -24.92
C CYS A 14 -4.54 -13.63 -24.14
N HIS A 15 -3.53 -13.05 -24.82
CA HIS A 15 -2.40 -12.39 -24.14
C HIS A 15 -2.64 -10.92 -23.77
N SER A 16 -3.82 -10.36 -24.00
CA SER A 16 -4.10 -8.93 -23.76
C SER A 16 -4.85 -8.64 -22.45
N THR A 17 -4.86 -9.55 -21.48
CA THR A 17 -5.46 -9.27 -20.17
C THR A 17 -4.48 -8.43 -19.33
N PHE A 18 -4.53 -7.11 -19.53
CA PHE A 18 -3.94 -6.19 -18.56
C PHE A 18 -4.81 -6.22 -17.30
N ALA A 19 -4.27 -6.72 -16.20
CA ALA A 19 -4.87 -6.53 -14.89
C ALA A 19 -4.81 -5.03 -14.55
N GLN A 20 -5.85 -4.29 -14.89
CA GLN A 20 -6.04 -2.92 -14.41
C GLN A 20 -6.44 -3.03 -12.94
N ALA A 21 -5.44 -3.15 -12.06
CA ALA A 21 -5.63 -2.78 -10.67
C ALA A 21 -6.19 -1.35 -10.68
N ASP A 22 -7.40 -1.20 -10.15
CA ASP A 22 -8.21 0.00 -10.22
C ASP A 22 -7.38 1.23 -9.79
N SER A 23 -6.75 1.91 -10.74
CA SER A 23 -5.68 2.87 -10.48
C SER A 23 -6.22 4.11 -9.77
N ASN A 24 -7.54 4.31 -9.80
CA ASN A 24 -8.23 5.35 -9.06
C ASN A 24 -8.49 4.97 -7.60
N ALA A 25 -8.58 3.69 -7.23
CA ALA A 25 -8.87 3.29 -5.86
C ALA A 25 -7.80 3.78 -4.87
N CYS A 26 -6.54 3.88 -5.32
CA CYS A 26 -5.44 4.41 -4.52
C CYS A 26 -5.66 5.86 -4.06
N LEU A 27 -6.41 6.65 -4.85
CA LEU A 27 -6.67 8.06 -4.57
C LEU A 27 -7.51 8.21 -3.30
N ASN A 28 -8.40 7.26 -3.03
CA ASN A 28 -9.19 7.21 -1.80
C ASN A 28 -8.32 7.00 -0.55
N TYR A 29 -7.11 6.47 -0.71
CA TYR A 29 -6.15 6.28 0.38
C TYR A 29 -5.14 7.43 0.51
N LYS A 30 -5.29 8.53 -0.23
CA LYS A 30 -4.44 9.72 -0.01
C LYS A 30 -4.76 10.42 1.30
N LYS A 31 -6.01 10.38 1.74
CA LYS A 31 -6.50 11.00 2.98
C LYS A 31 -7.66 10.18 3.53
N GLY A 32 -7.83 10.20 4.85
CA GLY A 32 -8.98 9.57 5.52
C GLY A 32 -8.56 8.61 6.61
N TYR A 33 -9.49 7.74 6.97
CA TYR A 33 -9.35 6.76 8.03
C TYR A 33 -9.53 5.37 7.45
N PHE A 34 -8.62 4.46 7.78
CA PHE A 34 -8.69 3.06 7.35
C PHE A 34 -7.99 2.18 8.37
N SER A 35 -8.15 0.87 8.24
CA SER A 35 -7.48 -0.12 9.07
C SER A 35 -6.82 -1.19 8.22
N TYR A 36 -5.76 -1.77 8.76
CA TYR A 36 -5.14 -2.96 8.21
C TYR A 36 -4.74 -3.92 9.33
N THR A 37 -4.50 -5.17 8.99
CA THR A 37 -3.98 -6.19 9.91
C THR A 37 -2.48 -6.31 9.70
N ASP A 38 -1.69 -6.17 10.76
CA ASP A 38 -0.23 -6.35 10.71
C ASP A 38 0.17 -7.83 10.60
N SER A 39 1.47 -8.10 10.43
CA SER A 39 1.99 -9.47 10.33
C SER A 39 1.78 -10.34 11.56
N LEU A 40 1.44 -9.73 12.70
CA LEU A 40 1.16 -10.40 13.96
C LEU A 40 -0.36 -10.54 14.21
N GLY A 41 -1.20 -10.18 13.24
CA GLY A 41 -2.66 -10.27 13.34
C GLY A 41 -3.31 -9.10 14.09
N ASN A 42 -2.55 -8.07 14.48
CA ASN A 42 -3.14 -6.93 15.18
C ASN A 42 -3.79 -5.97 14.20
N THR A 43 -4.94 -5.42 14.59
CA THR A 43 -5.56 -4.32 13.85
C THR A 43 -4.81 -3.01 14.12
N VAL A 44 -4.34 -2.38 13.06
CA VAL A 44 -3.76 -1.04 13.04
C VAL A 44 -4.77 -0.07 12.46
N LEU A 45 -5.10 0.98 13.23
CA LEU A 45 -5.92 2.08 12.78
C LEU A 45 -5.03 3.16 12.18
N VAL A 46 -5.36 3.60 10.98
CA VAL A 46 -4.62 4.60 10.23
C VAL A 46 -5.47 5.84 10.06
N HIS A 47 -4.90 6.98 10.41
CA HIS A 47 -5.42 8.29 10.03
C HIS A 47 -4.39 8.95 9.12
N ARG A 48 -4.73 9.06 7.84
CA ARG A 48 -3.84 9.64 6.83
C ARG A 48 -4.30 11.05 6.45
N ARG A 49 -3.36 11.97 6.51
CA ARG A 49 -3.47 13.35 6.03
C ARG A 49 -2.49 13.56 4.88
N ASN A 50 -2.50 14.75 4.28
CA ASN A 50 -1.73 15.04 3.07
C ASN A 50 -0.23 14.68 3.18
N LYS A 51 0.44 15.14 4.24
CA LYS A 51 1.90 14.96 4.46
C LYS A 51 2.24 13.96 5.57
N TYR A 52 1.24 13.47 6.30
CA TYR A 52 1.45 12.70 7.52
C TYR A 52 0.45 11.57 7.64
N GLN A 53 0.90 10.46 8.19
CA GLN A 53 0.08 9.31 8.56
C GLN A 53 0.29 9.00 10.05
N TYR A 54 -0.79 8.67 10.73
CA TYR A 54 -0.79 8.31 12.14
C TYR A 54 -1.36 6.91 12.30
N ASP A 55 -0.50 5.99 12.70
CA ASP A 55 -0.85 4.60 12.93
C ASP A 55 -1.00 4.35 14.43
N LYS A 56 -2.04 3.61 14.79
CA LYS A 56 -2.28 3.15 16.15
C LYS A 56 -2.56 1.65 16.13
N ASN A 57 -1.64 0.85 16.66
CA ASN A 57 -1.90 -0.54 16.93
C ASN A 57 -2.86 -0.67 18.12
N THR A 58 -3.99 -1.34 17.92
CA THR A 58 -5.05 -1.43 18.93
C THR A 58 -4.71 -2.33 20.11
N VAL A 59 -3.81 -3.29 19.91
CA VAL A 59 -3.37 -4.27 20.92
C VAL A 59 -2.19 -3.71 21.70
N THR A 60 -1.08 -3.40 21.03
CA THR A 60 0.17 -2.93 21.68
C THR A 60 0.11 -1.47 22.12
N LYS A 61 -0.92 -0.73 21.70
CA LYS A 61 -1.09 0.73 21.93
C LYS A 61 0.06 1.58 21.37
N VAL A 62 0.92 1.01 20.53
CA VAL A 62 1.98 1.74 19.84
C VAL A 62 1.35 2.73 18.87
N ARG A 63 1.85 3.96 18.90
CA ARG A 63 1.48 5.05 18.01
C ARG A 63 2.70 5.48 17.23
N THR A 64 2.58 5.49 15.92
CA THR A 64 3.66 5.89 15.02
C THR A 64 3.15 6.92 14.04
N GLN A 65 3.88 8.03 13.96
CA GLN A 65 3.67 9.06 12.95
C GLN A 65 4.68 8.85 11.83
N PHE A 66 4.19 8.84 10.60
CA PHE A 66 4.97 8.79 9.39
C PHE A 66 4.83 10.08 8.60
N ARG A 67 5.90 10.51 7.95
CA ARG A 67 5.87 11.55 6.91
C ARG A 67 5.68 10.85 5.56
N LEU A 68 4.78 11.38 4.75
CA LEU A 68 4.48 10.93 3.40
C LEU A 68 5.00 11.96 2.39
N ASN A 69 5.68 11.47 1.36
CA ASN A 69 6.06 12.24 0.18
C ASN A 69 5.48 11.57 -1.06
N TRP A 70 4.41 12.14 -1.61
CA TRP A 70 3.76 11.62 -2.81
C TRP A 70 4.60 11.97 -4.04
N THR A 71 5.15 10.95 -4.69
CA THR A 71 5.92 11.08 -5.93
C THR A 71 5.03 10.90 -7.17
N GLY A 72 3.79 10.43 -6.98
CA GLY A 72 2.80 10.30 -8.05
C GLY A 72 1.38 10.13 -7.52
N SER A 73 0.47 9.66 -8.38
CA SER A 73 -0.93 9.43 -8.02
C SER A 73 -1.11 8.29 -7.02
N CYS A 74 -0.37 7.19 -7.18
CA CYS A 74 -0.43 6.03 -6.28
C CYS A 74 0.93 5.69 -5.64
N SER A 75 1.94 6.51 -5.86
CA SER A 75 3.31 6.26 -5.41
C SER A 75 3.70 7.28 -4.36
N TYR A 76 4.30 6.80 -3.28
CA TYR A 76 4.78 7.64 -2.20
C TYR A 76 5.99 7.02 -1.51
N GLN A 77 6.84 7.88 -0.95
CA GLN A 77 7.83 7.50 0.03
C GLN A 77 7.25 7.73 1.42
N ILE A 78 7.52 6.81 2.34
CA ILE A 78 7.09 6.90 3.73
C ILE A 78 8.29 6.82 4.67
N THR A 79 8.34 7.70 5.67
CA THR A 79 9.43 7.73 6.64
C THR A 79 8.88 7.89 8.04
N GLN A 80 9.37 7.08 8.99
CA GLN A 80 8.97 7.21 10.38
C GLN A 80 9.49 8.53 10.96
N ALA A 81 8.58 9.36 11.46
CA ALA A 81 8.91 10.65 12.08
C ALA A 81 8.98 10.52 13.61
N ILE A 82 7.93 9.99 14.24
CA ILE A 82 7.81 9.88 15.71
C ILE A 82 7.17 8.54 16.05
N THR A 83 7.60 7.91 17.13
CA THR A 83 6.92 6.73 17.70
C THR A 83 7.05 6.74 19.22
N ASN A 84 6.05 6.20 19.92
CA ASN A 84 6.13 5.97 21.36
C ASN A 84 6.79 4.63 21.73
N SER A 85 7.09 3.77 20.75
CA SER A 85 7.82 2.52 21.00
C SER A 85 9.32 2.78 21.15
N LYS A 86 9.90 2.38 22.30
CA LYS A 86 11.35 2.51 22.52
C LYS A 86 12.16 1.69 21.51
N ALA A 87 11.71 0.48 21.18
CA ALA A 87 12.39 -0.39 20.22
C ALA A 87 12.38 0.20 18.79
N ALA A 88 11.24 0.77 18.37
CA ALA A 88 11.09 1.28 17.01
C ALA A 88 11.79 2.64 16.77
N ARG A 89 12.17 3.39 17.81
CA ARG A 89 12.88 4.67 17.66
C ARG A 89 14.27 4.53 17.04
N ASN A 90 14.91 3.39 17.20
CA ASN A 90 16.29 3.16 16.76
C ASN A 90 16.39 2.68 15.30
N ILE A 91 15.26 2.42 14.63
CA ILE A 91 15.21 1.97 13.25
C ILE A 91 14.99 3.20 12.35
N LYS A 92 16.05 3.98 12.10
CA LYS A 92 15.97 5.18 11.26
C LYS A 92 16.09 4.90 9.75
N THR A 93 16.38 3.68 9.34
CA THR A 93 16.58 3.34 7.92
C THR A 93 16.18 1.89 7.66
N ALA A 94 15.00 1.71 7.08
CA ALA A 94 14.67 0.52 6.30
C ALA A 94 13.67 0.96 5.22
N VAL A 95 14.20 1.20 4.02
CA VAL A 95 13.43 1.32 2.79
C VAL A 95 13.63 0.00 2.06
N PRO A 96 12.59 -0.82 1.82
CA PRO A 96 12.61 -1.75 0.71
C PRO A 96 12.48 -1.00 -0.63
#